data_AF-A0A355D8W1-F1
#
_entry.id   AF-A0A355D8W1-F1
#
_cell.length_a   1.000
_cell.length_b   1.000
_cell.length_c   1.000
_cell.angle_alpha   90.00
_cell.angle_beta   90.00
_cell.angle_gamma   90.00
#
_symmetry.space_group_name_H-M   'P 1'
#
loop_
_entity.id
_entity.type
_entity.pdbx_description
1 polymer ?
#
loop_
_entity_poly.entity_id
_entity_poly.type
_entity_poly.pdbx_seq_one_letter_code
_entity_poly.pdbx_strand_id
1 'polypeptide(L)'
;VGQVALMNIYSKLFGEYGYSVGQILLTRDIIECERSRNNVANTFETLLESGIIPIVNENDSVSIDEIENISRFGDNDNLAAIVSTIVDANLLIILSDIDGFYDSNPRTNKDAKLIKEVKYITEEVLNFAEGAGSNLGTGGMETKIHAAKIVTDNGTNMILANGKDPSKLIDILNGDDVGTLFLGKER
;
A
#
# COMPACT_ATOMS: atom_id res chain seq x y z
N VAL A 1 -9.33 20.75 3.81
CA VAL A 1 -8.16 21.66 4.04
C VAL A 1 -6.84 20.90 4.00
N GLY A 2 -6.70 19.77 4.71
CA GLY A 2 -5.45 18.97 4.72
C GLY A 2 -4.99 18.46 3.34
N GLN A 3 -5.92 17.95 2.52
CA GLN A 3 -5.60 17.42 1.19
C GLN A 3 -4.97 18.45 0.24
N VAL A 4 -5.39 19.72 0.31
CA VAL A 4 -4.81 20.81 -0.50
C VAL A 4 -3.37 21.09 -0.06
N ALA A 5 -3.11 21.12 1.25
CA ALA A 5 -1.77 21.32 1.79
C ALA A 5 -0.82 20.17 1.39
N LEU A 6 -1.29 18.92 1.46
CA LEU A 6 -0.55 17.74 1.05
C LEU A 6 -0.12 17.83 -0.42
N MET A 7 -1.05 18.14 -1.31
CA MET A 7 -0.74 18.29 -2.74
C MET A 7 0.21 19.44 -3.04
N ASN A 8 0.10 20.56 -2.33
CA ASN A 8 1.03 21.67 -2.48
C ASN A 8 2.47 21.27 -2.11
N ILE A 9 2.64 20.46 -1.06
CA ILE A 9 3.95 19.95 -0.66
C ILE A 9 4.51 19.01 -1.74
N TYR A 10 3.71 18.03 -2.19
CA TYR A 10 4.15 17.12 -3.25
C TYR A 10 4.49 17.86 -4.55
N SER A 11 3.62 18.78 -5.00
CA SER A 11 3.85 19.58 -6.21
C SER A 11 5.14 20.39 -6.12
N LYS A 12 5.40 21.02 -4.96
CA LYS A 12 6.64 21.75 -4.75
C LYS A 12 7.87 20.82 -4.80
N LEU A 13 7.86 19.74 -4.01
CA LEU A 13 9.00 18.83 -3.89
C LEU A 13 9.33 18.14 -5.22
N PHE A 14 8.33 17.61 -5.92
CA PHE A 14 8.54 16.99 -7.24
C PHE A 14 8.92 18.02 -8.31
N GLY A 15 8.37 19.23 -8.23
CA GLY A 15 8.70 20.34 -9.13
C GLY A 15 10.16 20.76 -9.05
N GLU A 16 10.80 20.68 -7.88
CA GLU A 16 12.25 20.92 -7.72
C GLU A 16 13.11 19.94 -8.54
N TYR A 17 12.59 18.75 -8.84
CA TYR A 17 13.23 17.72 -9.68
C TYR A 17 12.68 17.68 -11.12
N GLY A 18 11.83 18.64 -11.51
CA GLY A 18 11.27 18.72 -12.87
C GLY A 18 10.07 17.80 -13.15
N TYR A 19 9.50 17.18 -12.12
CA TYR A 19 8.31 16.33 -12.27
C TYR A 19 7.02 17.10 -11.95
N SER A 20 5.96 16.80 -12.71
CA SER A 20 4.61 17.24 -12.39
C SER A 20 3.87 16.15 -11.62
N VAL A 21 2.94 16.54 -10.75
CA VAL A 21 2.08 15.61 -10.00
C VAL A 21 0.61 15.76 -10.40
N GLY A 22 -0.11 14.66 -10.44
CA GLY A 22 -1.55 14.61 -10.71
C GLY A 22 -2.30 14.03 -9.52
N GLN A 23 -3.31 14.72 -9.00
CA GLN A 23 -4.10 14.20 -7.89
C GLN A 23 -5.18 13.24 -8.39
N ILE A 24 -5.29 12.09 -7.73
CA ILE A 24 -6.39 11.14 -7.91
C ILE A 24 -7.04 10.89 -6.55
N LEU A 25 -8.35 11.15 -6.46
CA LEU A 25 -9.15 10.84 -5.28
C LEU A 25 -10.09 9.70 -5.61
N LEU A 26 -10.00 8.61 -4.86
CA LEU A 26 -10.74 7.39 -5.12
C LEU A 26 -11.79 7.13 -4.03
N THR A 27 -12.91 6.55 -4.44
CA THR A 27 -13.99 6.08 -3.57
C THR A 27 -14.19 4.58 -3.74
N ARG A 28 -14.95 3.94 -2.85
CA ARG A 28 -15.20 2.49 -2.85
C ARG A 28 -15.89 1.95 -4.10
N ASP A 29 -16.57 2.80 -4.86
CA ASP A 29 -17.22 2.44 -6.13
C ASP A 29 -16.23 1.88 -7.16
N ILE A 30 -14.93 2.18 -7.05
CA ILE A 30 -13.90 1.54 -7.88
C ILE A 30 -13.81 0.03 -7.65
N ILE A 31 -14.27 -0.51 -6.52
CA ILE A 31 -14.26 -1.97 -6.34
C ILE A 31 -15.47 -2.58 -7.03
N GLU A 32 -16.61 -1.91 -6.94
CA GLU A 32 -17.93 -2.46 -7.29
C GLU A 32 -18.30 -2.25 -8.76
N CYS A 33 -17.81 -1.16 -9.37
CA CYS A 33 -18.18 -0.74 -10.72
C CYS A 33 -17.01 -0.91 -11.71
N GLU A 34 -17.15 -1.85 -12.65
CA GLU A 34 -16.16 -2.07 -13.73
C GLU A 34 -15.94 -0.81 -14.57
N ARG A 35 -16.99 -0.04 -14.85
CA ARG A 35 -16.86 1.23 -15.58
C ARG A 35 -16.02 2.25 -14.82
N SER A 36 -16.22 2.38 -13.50
CA SER A 36 -15.41 3.26 -12.66
C SER A 36 -13.95 2.81 -12.67
N ARG A 37 -13.68 1.50 -12.56
CA ARG A 37 -12.31 0.96 -12.68
C ARG A 37 -11.63 1.31 -13.99
N ASN A 38 -12.31 1.09 -15.11
CA ASN A 38 -11.72 1.37 -16.43
C ASN A 38 -11.43 2.85 -16.61
N ASN A 39 -12.31 3.75 -16.12
CA ASN A 39 -12.03 5.19 -16.15
C ASN A 39 -10.80 5.56 -15.32
N VAL A 40 -10.64 4.95 -14.15
CA VAL A 40 -9.48 5.17 -13.27
C VAL A 40 -8.20 4.63 -13.95
N ALA A 41 -8.23 3.41 -14.50
CA ALA A 41 -7.11 2.82 -15.24
C ALA A 41 -6.64 3.74 -16.39
N ASN A 42 -7.57 4.20 -17.23
CA ASN A 42 -7.27 5.13 -18.33
C ASN A 42 -6.66 6.45 -17.83
N THR A 43 -7.10 6.93 -16.65
CA THR A 43 -6.55 8.15 -16.03
C THR A 43 -5.10 7.94 -15.59
N PHE A 44 -4.81 6.81 -14.94
CA PHE A 44 -3.43 6.46 -14.56
C PHE A 44 -2.53 6.34 -15.79
N GLU A 45 -2.97 5.62 -16.82
CA GLU A 45 -2.24 5.45 -18.08
C GLU A 45 -1.90 6.81 -18.71
N THR A 46 -2.91 7.67 -18.88
CA THR A 46 -2.71 9.02 -19.46
C THR A 46 -1.71 9.87 -18.69
N LEU A 47 -1.77 9.85 -17.35
CA LEU A 47 -0.85 10.61 -16.50
C LEU A 47 0.58 10.08 -16.61
N LEU A 48 0.74 8.76 -16.51
CA LEU A 48 2.05 8.11 -16.57
C LEU A 48 2.71 8.27 -17.95
N GLU A 49 1.94 8.13 -19.04
CA GLU A 49 2.41 8.40 -20.41
C GLU A 49 2.86 9.85 -20.60
N SER A 50 2.25 10.79 -19.88
CA SER A 50 2.61 12.21 -19.88
C SER A 50 3.79 12.55 -18.96
N GLY A 51 4.38 11.55 -18.28
CA GLY A 51 5.44 11.77 -17.29
C GLY A 51 4.97 12.46 -16.00
N ILE A 52 3.66 12.44 -15.73
CA ILE A 52 3.06 13.01 -14.52
C ILE A 52 2.96 11.91 -13.46
N ILE A 53 3.41 12.21 -12.24
CA ILE A 53 3.40 11.30 -11.11
C ILE A 53 2.02 11.35 -10.43
N PRO A 54 1.23 10.26 -10.43
CA PRO A 54 -0.06 10.23 -9.76
C PRO A 54 0.11 10.18 -8.23
N ILE A 55 -0.60 11.05 -7.52
CA ILE A 55 -0.70 11.05 -6.06
C ILE A 55 -2.13 10.68 -5.69
N VAL A 56 -2.27 9.49 -5.12
CA VAL A 56 -3.56 8.86 -4.84
C VAL A 56 -3.92 9.04 -3.37
N ASN A 57 -5.17 9.34 -3.07
CA ASN A 57 -5.71 9.26 -1.71
C ASN A 57 -7.20 8.87 -1.76
N GLU A 58 -7.74 8.46 -0.61
CA GLU A 58 -9.19 8.30 -0.46
C GLU A 58 -9.91 9.66 -0.55
N ASN A 59 -11.12 9.64 -1.09
CA ASN A 59 -12.03 10.78 -1.09
C ASN A 59 -12.93 10.80 0.17
N ASP A 60 -12.34 11.15 1.31
CA ASP A 60 -13.01 11.22 2.62
C ASP A 60 -14.28 12.11 2.65
N SER A 61 -14.43 13.03 1.69
CA SER A 61 -15.58 13.95 1.66
C SER A 61 -16.83 13.34 1.04
N VAL A 62 -16.69 12.21 0.33
CA VAL A 62 -17.78 11.50 -0.36
C VAL A 62 -17.93 10.07 0.18
N SER A 63 -16.91 9.51 0.84
CA SER A 63 -17.00 8.24 1.56
C SER A 63 -18.02 8.32 2.71
N ILE A 64 -19.02 7.43 2.71
CA ILE A 64 -20.14 7.39 3.68
C ILE A 64 -19.78 6.50 4.90
N ASP A 65 -18.52 6.07 5.00
CA ASP A 65 -18.11 4.85 5.71
C ASP A 65 -17.81 5.02 7.22
N GLU A 66 -18.11 6.17 7.84
CA GLU A 66 -18.08 6.26 9.32
C GLU A 66 -19.27 5.54 10.00
N ILE A 67 -20.31 5.14 9.24
CA ILE A 67 -21.58 4.65 9.81
C ILE A 67 -21.80 3.13 9.70
N GLU A 68 -21.12 2.40 8.79
CA GLU A 68 -21.34 0.95 8.64
C GLU A 68 -20.07 0.12 8.94
N ASN A 69 -20.20 -0.81 9.89
CA ASN A 69 -19.17 -1.74 10.41
C ASN A 69 -18.68 -2.79 9.38
N ILE A 70 -18.55 -2.43 8.10
CA ILE A 70 -18.13 -3.33 7.01
C ILE A 70 -16.81 -2.80 6.45
N SER A 71 -15.71 -3.32 7.01
CA SER A 71 -14.31 -3.19 6.54
C SER A 71 -13.95 -1.80 6.00
N ARG A 72 -13.35 -0.98 6.87
CA ARG A 72 -13.00 0.42 6.61
C ARG A 72 -12.19 0.54 5.31
N PHE A 73 -12.75 1.24 4.32
CA PHE A 73 -11.99 1.77 3.18
C PHE A 73 -10.96 2.84 3.62
N GLY A 74 -10.99 3.26 4.90
CA GLY A 74 -10.01 4.14 5.57
C GLY A 74 -8.64 3.53 5.86
N ASP A 75 -8.23 2.52 5.11
CA ASP A 75 -6.90 1.93 5.18
C ASP A 75 -6.21 1.99 3.81
N ASN A 76 -5.21 2.86 3.72
CA ASN A 76 -4.45 3.08 2.50
C ASN A 76 -3.63 1.85 2.07
N ASP A 77 -3.42 0.85 2.94
CA ASP A 77 -2.77 -0.41 2.54
C ASP A 77 -3.64 -1.14 1.49
N ASN A 78 -4.96 -1.25 1.75
CA ASN A 78 -5.91 -1.84 0.82
C ASN A 78 -6.10 -1.00 -0.45
N LEU A 79 -6.18 0.33 -0.31
CA LEU A 79 -6.27 1.23 -1.46
C LEU A 79 -5.05 1.06 -2.38
N ALA A 80 -3.84 1.00 -1.81
CA ALA A 80 -2.61 0.79 -2.56
C ALA A 80 -2.60 -0.58 -3.26
N ALA A 81 -3.11 -1.64 -2.62
CA ALA A 81 -3.26 -2.95 -3.24
C ALA A 81 -4.21 -2.93 -4.44
N ILE A 82 -5.37 -2.29 -4.31
CA ILE A 82 -6.34 -2.15 -5.41
C ILE A 82 -5.73 -1.34 -6.56
N VAL A 83 -5.11 -0.19 -6.26
CA VAL A 83 -4.46 0.65 -7.27
C VAL A 83 -3.37 -0.13 -8.00
N SER A 84 -2.53 -0.89 -7.28
CA SER A 84 -1.49 -1.71 -7.89
C SER A 84 -2.05 -2.74 -8.87
N THR A 85 -3.25 -3.27 -8.59
CA THR A 85 -3.95 -4.18 -9.50
C THR A 85 -4.51 -3.44 -10.72
N ILE A 86 -5.07 -2.24 -10.53
CA ILE A 86 -5.64 -1.42 -11.62
C ILE A 86 -4.56 -1.01 -12.63
N VAL A 87 -3.37 -0.67 -12.16
CA VAL A 87 -2.26 -0.22 -13.01
C VAL A 87 -1.34 -1.35 -13.46
N ASP A 88 -1.71 -2.61 -13.20
CA ASP A 88 -0.89 -3.80 -13.47
C ASP A 88 0.57 -3.67 -12.98
N ALA A 89 0.74 -3.20 -11.75
CA ALA A 89 2.06 -2.95 -11.17
C ALA A 89 2.83 -4.26 -10.96
N ASN A 90 4.15 -4.23 -11.18
CA ASN A 90 5.02 -5.37 -10.90
C ASN A 90 5.39 -5.48 -9.41
N LEU A 91 5.36 -4.36 -8.69
CA LEU A 91 5.75 -4.27 -7.28
C LEU A 91 4.93 -3.20 -6.55
N LEU A 92 4.38 -3.56 -5.39
CA LEU A 92 3.85 -2.63 -4.39
C LEU A 92 4.85 -2.48 -3.24
N ILE A 93 5.21 -1.26 -2.87
CA ILE A 93 6.07 -0.99 -1.71
C ILE A 93 5.25 -0.27 -0.64
N ILE A 94 5.09 -0.90 0.52
CA ILE A 94 4.47 -0.30 1.70
C ILE A 94 5.57 0.13 2.66
N LEU A 95 5.70 1.45 2.85
CA LEU A 95 6.60 2.06 3.83
C LEU A 95 5.84 2.33 5.14
N SER A 96 6.26 1.67 6.21
CA SER A 96 5.59 1.69 7.51
C SER A 96 6.52 2.10 8.66
N ASP A 97 6.02 2.16 9.89
CA ASP A 97 6.83 2.43 11.09
C ASP A 97 7.56 1.18 11.63
N ILE A 98 7.23 0.01 11.08
CA ILE A 98 7.83 -1.30 11.34
C ILE A 98 8.88 -1.68 10.29
N ASP A 99 9.84 -2.52 10.66
CA ASP A 99 10.91 -2.93 9.74
C ASP A 99 10.49 -3.98 8.71
N GLY A 100 9.39 -4.69 8.95
CA GLY A 100 8.80 -5.68 8.07
C GLY A 100 7.86 -6.60 8.85
N PHE A 101 7.60 -7.78 8.32
CA PHE A 101 6.76 -8.81 8.93
C PHE A 101 7.58 -9.75 9.82
N TYR A 102 7.05 -10.07 10.99
CA TYR A 102 7.73 -10.88 12.01
C TYR A 102 6.92 -12.14 12.32
N ASP A 103 7.62 -13.19 12.77
CA ASP A 103 7.00 -14.43 13.28
C ASP A 103 6.19 -14.24 14.57
N SER A 104 6.37 -13.10 15.25
CA SER A 104 5.68 -12.71 16.47
C SER A 104 5.83 -11.21 16.70
N ASN A 105 5.04 -10.64 17.61
CA ASN A 105 5.07 -9.18 17.83
C ASN A 105 6.42 -8.73 18.42
N PRO A 106 7.24 -7.94 17.70
CA PRO A 106 8.57 -7.54 18.17
C PRO A 106 8.53 -6.53 19.33
N ARG A 107 7.36 -5.93 19.60
CA ARG A 107 7.19 -5.02 20.76
C ARG A 107 7.05 -5.78 22.08
N THR A 108 6.58 -7.02 22.05
CA THR A 108 6.33 -7.84 23.24
C THR A 108 7.25 -9.06 23.34
N ASN A 109 7.73 -9.57 22.19
CA ASN A 109 8.68 -10.66 22.12
C ASN A 109 10.03 -10.17 21.58
N LYS A 110 11.08 -10.23 22.41
CA LYS A 110 12.44 -9.84 22.01
C LYS A 110 13.09 -10.85 21.06
N ASP A 111 12.60 -12.08 21.04
CA ASP A 111 13.10 -13.14 20.16
C ASP A 111 12.37 -13.16 18.82
N ALA A 112 11.49 -12.18 18.55
CA ALA A 112 10.77 -12.05 17.28
C ALA A 112 11.75 -11.91 16.12
N LYS A 113 11.56 -12.72 15.08
CA LYS A 113 12.42 -12.74 13.90
C LYS A 113 11.72 -12.11 12.72
N LEU A 114 12.45 -11.24 12.04
CA LEU A 114 12.01 -10.66 10.78
C LEU A 114 11.98 -11.75 9.71
N ILE A 115 10.82 -11.92 9.09
CA ILE A 115 10.62 -12.82 7.96
C ILE A 115 11.05 -12.06 6.71
N LYS A 116 12.07 -12.55 6.01
CA LYS A 116 12.60 -11.88 4.82
C LYS A 116 11.77 -12.09 3.58
N GLU A 117 11.20 -13.27 3.43
CA GLU A 117 10.43 -13.67 2.25
C GLU A 117 9.21 -14.50 2.67
N VAL A 118 8.06 -14.19 2.06
CA VAL A 118 6.80 -14.91 2.21
C VAL A 118 6.33 -15.33 0.81
N LYS A 119 6.46 -16.63 0.51
CA LYS A 119 6.02 -17.19 -0.78
C LYS A 119 4.51 -17.39 -0.86
N TYR A 120 3.91 -17.76 0.27
CA TYR A 120 2.49 -18.08 0.38
C TYR A 120 1.95 -17.52 1.67
N ILE A 121 0.82 -16.81 1.59
CA ILE A 121 0.10 -16.32 2.76
C ILE A 121 -0.80 -17.46 3.25
N THR A 122 -0.26 -18.28 4.15
CA THR A 122 -0.94 -19.40 4.80
C THR A 122 -1.76 -18.94 6.02
N GLU A 123 -2.58 -19.82 6.59
CA GLU A 123 -3.28 -19.55 7.86
C GLU A 123 -2.28 -19.21 9.00
N GLU A 124 -1.09 -19.81 9.01
CA GLU A 124 -0.04 -19.49 9.97
C GLU A 124 0.43 -18.03 9.85
N VAL A 125 0.65 -17.55 8.62
CA VAL A 125 1.01 -16.15 8.35
C VAL A 125 -0.10 -15.20 8.82
N LEU A 126 -1.37 -15.56 8.59
CA LEU A 126 -2.50 -14.78 9.07
C LEU A 126 -2.55 -14.74 10.61
N ASN A 127 -2.31 -15.87 11.28
CA ASN A 127 -2.28 -15.95 12.74
C ASN A 127 -1.18 -15.07 13.36
N PHE A 128 0.00 -15.00 12.74
CA PHE A 128 1.07 -14.08 13.19
C PHE A 128 0.65 -12.61 13.07
N ALA A 129 -0.17 -12.27 12.08
CA ALA A 129 -0.68 -10.91 11.89
C ALA A 129 -1.72 -10.52 12.95
N GLU A 130 -2.61 -11.44 13.33
CA GLU A 130 -3.65 -11.23 14.35
C GLU A 130 -3.04 -10.99 15.74
N GLY A 131 -1.96 -11.71 16.10
CA GLY A 131 -1.26 -11.56 17.38
C GLY A 131 -0.44 -10.27 17.53
N ALA A 132 -0.27 -9.49 16.46
CA ALA A 132 0.53 -8.26 16.45
C ALA A 132 -0.24 -7.01 16.91
N GLY A 133 -1.54 -7.12 17.17
CA GLY A 133 -2.43 -5.98 17.45
C GLY A 133 -2.09 -5.18 18.71
N SER A 134 -1.93 -3.87 18.56
CA SER A 134 -2.15 -2.88 19.63
C SER A 134 -3.55 -2.30 19.50
N ASN A 135 -4.28 -2.16 20.61
CA ASN A 135 -5.66 -1.65 20.72
C ASN A 135 -5.92 -0.20 20.20
N LEU A 136 -4.96 0.45 19.53
CA LEU A 136 -5.10 1.80 18.99
C LEU A 136 -4.52 1.88 17.56
N GLY A 137 -5.37 1.86 16.55
CA GLY A 137 -5.01 2.19 15.16
C GLY A 137 -5.98 1.64 14.12
N THR A 138 -6.31 2.43 13.10
CA THR A 138 -7.14 2.07 11.94
C THR A 138 -6.40 1.28 10.86
N GLY A 139 -5.10 1.02 11.04
CA GLY A 139 -4.24 0.26 10.13
C GLY A 139 -3.14 -0.45 10.93
N GLY A 140 -3.04 -1.77 10.77
CA GLY A 140 -2.22 -2.66 11.60
C GLY A 140 -1.35 -3.59 10.76
N MET A 141 -0.91 -4.71 11.36
CA MET A 141 -0.26 -5.77 10.58
C MET A 141 -1.28 -6.54 9.75
N GLU A 142 -2.47 -6.76 10.30
CA GLU A 142 -3.59 -7.44 9.61
C GLU A 142 -3.91 -6.79 8.25
N THR A 143 -4.00 -5.45 8.20
CA THR A 143 -4.26 -4.72 6.96
C THR A 143 -3.17 -4.91 5.92
N LYS A 144 -1.90 -4.92 6.34
CA LYS A 144 -0.75 -5.13 5.45
C LYS A 144 -0.73 -6.54 4.89
N ILE A 145 -1.09 -7.54 5.69
CA ILE A 145 -1.18 -8.92 5.22
C ILE A 145 -2.39 -9.10 4.30
N HIS A 146 -3.50 -8.41 4.55
CA HIS A 146 -4.64 -8.39 3.63
C HIS A 146 -4.27 -7.74 2.29
N ALA A 147 -3.59 -6.59 2.30
CA ALA A 147 -3.04 -5.95 1.10
C ALA A 147 -2.07 -6.88 0.36
N ALA A 148 -1.15 -7.52 1.08
CA ALA A 148 -0.21 -8.51 0.54
C ALA A 148 -0.95 -9.68 -0.12
N LYS A 149 -2.07 -10.14 0.44
CA LYS A 149 -2.90 -11.19 -0.15
C LYS A 149 -3.51 -10.75 -1.47
N ILE A 150 -4.13 -9.56 -1.51
CA ILE A 150 -4.72 -9.02 -2.74
C ILE A 150 -3.67 -8.93 -3.86
N VAL A 151 -2.53 -8.31 -3.59
CA VAL A 151 -1.50 -8.10 -4.63
C VAL A 151 -0.85 -9.39 -5.08
N THR A 152 -0.49 -10.28 -4.14
CA THR A 152 0.16 -11.54 -4.49
C THR A 152 -0.77 -12.50 -5.23
N ASP A 153 -2.07 -12.50 -4.92
CA ASP A 153 -3.08 -13.25 -5.67
C ASP A 153 -3.25 -12.75 -7.11
N ASN A 154 -2.93 -11.49 -7.39
CA ASN A 154 -2.91 -10.90 -8.74
C ASN A 154 -1.54 -11.00 -9.44
N GLY A 155 -0.57 -11.71 -8.85
CA GLY A 155 0.77 -11.91 -9.39
C GLY A 155 1.71 -10.72 -9.21
N THR A 156 1.32 -9.73 -8.41
CA THR A 156 2.15 -8.57 -8.07
C THR A 156 2.96 -8.86 -6.81
N ASN A 157 4.25 -8.55 -6.82
CA ASN A 157 5.08 -8.66 -5.62
C ASN A 157 4.77 -7.50 -4.66
N MET A 158 4.99 -7.71 -3.36
CA MET A 158 4.89 -6.63 -2.38
C MET A 158 6.07 -6.62 -1.43
N ILE A 159 6.57 -5.43 -1.09
CA ILE A 159 7.58 -5.24 -0.06
C ILE A 159 6.99 -4.42 1.08
N LEU A 160 7.15 -4.92 2.30
CA LEU A 160 6.87 -4.19 3.54
C LEU A 160 8.19 -3.81 4.21
N ALA A 161 8.44 -2.50 4.36
CA ALA A 161 9.69 -1.99 4.90
C ALA A 161 9.48 -0.73 5.76
N ASN A 162 10.51 -0.37 6.54
CA ASN A 162 10.48 0.84 7.35
C ASN A 162 10.63 2.11 6.49
N GLY A 163 9.70 3.05 6.63
CA GLY A 163 9.70 4.34 5.92
C GLY A 163 10.53 5.45 6.56
N LYS A 164 11.14 5.25 7.73
CA LYS A 164 11.94 6.29 8.41
C LYS A 164 13.20 6.70 7.63
N ASP A 165 13.75 5.80 6.85
CA ASP A 165 14.94 6.03 6.04
C ASP A 165 14.58 5.96 4.54
N PRO A 166 14.46 7.10 3.85
CA PRO A 166 14.12 7.13 2.43
C PRO A 166 15.14 6.44 1.52
N SER A 167 16.39 6.28 1.95
CA SER A 167 17.43 5.62 1.13
C SER A 167 17.09 4.15 0.84
N LYS A 168 16.33 3.51 1.73
CA LYS A 168 15.83 2.14 1.58
C LYS A 168 15.01 1.92 0.32
N LEU A 169 14.36 2.95 -0.22
CA LEU A 169 13.63 2.83 -1.49
C LEU A 169 14.58 2.49 -2.63
N ILE A 170 15.78 3.07 -2.63
CA ILE A 170 16.81 2.81 -3.65
C ILE A 170 17.34 1.38 -3.49
N ASP A 171 17.62 0.96 -2.25
CA ASP A 171 18.07 -0.40 -1.94
C ASP A 171 17.04 -1.45 -2.39
N ILE A 172 15.75 -1.21 -2.13
CA ILE A 172 14.65 -2.06 -2.61
C ILE A 172 14.66 -2.18 -4.13
N LEU A 173 14.81 -1.05 -4.84
CA LEU A 173 14.82 -1.05 -6.31
C LEU A 173 16.08 -1.71 -6.90
N ASN A 174 17.19 -1.73 -6.16
CA ASN A 174 18.40 -2.47 -6.52
C ASN A 174 18.29 -3.98 -6.26
N GLY A 175 17.26 -4.43 -5.55
CA GLY A 175 17.05 -5.83 -5.18
C GLY A 175 17.77 -6.26 -3.90
N ASP A 176 18.14 -5.32 -3.03
CA ASP A 176 18.75 -5.61 -1.74
C ASP A 176 17.71 -6.17 -0.74
N ASP A 177 18.20 -6.90 0.28
CA ASP A 177 17.36 -7.53 1.30
C ASP A 177 16.84 -6.52 2.34
N VAL A 178 15.77 -5.81 1.97
CA VAL A 178 15.11 -4.78 2.78
C VAL A 178 13.70 -5.21 3.19
N GLY A 179 13.48 -5.28 4.50
CA GLY A 179 12.17 -5.59 5.08
C GLY A 179 11.70 -7.02 4.79
N THR A 180 10.47 -7.16 4.29
CA THR A 180 9.85 -8.43 3.91
C THR A 180 9.31 -8.38 2.50
N LEU A 181 9.70 -9.33 1.67
CA LEU A 181 9.16 -9.57 0.33
C LEU A 181 8.03 -10.61 0.36
N PHE A 182 6.88 -10.25 -0.18
CA PHE A 182 5.75 -11.14 -0.46
C PHE A 182 5.74 -11.43 -1.97
N LEU A 183 5.88 -12.70 -2.33
CA LEU A 183 5.95 -13.10 -3.74
C LEU A 183 4.56 -13.23 -4.36
N GLY A 184 4.38 -12.63 -5.53
CA GLY A 184 3.22 -12.84 -6.37
C GLY A 184 3.15 -14.28 -6.87
N LYS A 185 1.93 -14.81 -7.00
CA LYS A 185 1.69 -16.11 -7.62
C LYS A 185 2.06 -16.05 -9.10
N GLU A 186 2.63 -17.13 -9.62
CA GLU A 186 2.88 -17.28 -11.06
C GLU A 186 1.55 -17.15 -11.82
N ARG A 187 1.54 -16.28 -12.85
CA ARG A 187 0.39 -16.03 -13.74
C ARG A 187 0.23 -17.13 -14.79
#